data_AF-A0A348WFD5-F1
#
_entry.id   AF-A0A348WFD5-F1
#
_cell.length_a   1.000
_cell.length_b   1.000
_cell.length_c   1.000
_cell.angle_alpha   90.00
_cell.angle_beta   90.00
_cell.angle_gamma   90.00
#
_symmetry.space_group_name_H-M   'P 1'
#
loop_
_entity.id
_entity.type
_entity.pdbx_description
1 polymer ?
#
loop_
_entity_poly.entity_id
_entity_poly.type
_entity_poly.pdbx_seq_one_letter_code
_entity_poly.pdbx_strand_id
1 'polypeptide(L)'
;MSILKLLQQAQNGQGLNQLAAQFGLDEDKANQLAGMLAPAIGSATKQRAERGGLGDVLGALKGENQASMFDDASAAVSAQGQQQGTAFLEKILGSREQAQGLAQEAATRVGAEPNIVEQFLPALAAMVQGGLQKQMPDDQIDGMMGQLGGGAQSSGGGLMGMIGGLLGGKKSGADAQGGGFDLSALNNLLDADGDGSAMDDILGKFMR
;
A
#
# COMPACT_ATOMS: atom_id res chain seq x y z
N MET A 1 -13.83 -2.58 -0.54
CA MET A 1 -13.98 -3.76 -1.42
C MET A 1 -13.70 -5.02 -0.61
N SER A 2 -14.27 -6.17 -0.98
CA SER A 2 -13.90 -7.46 -0.38
C SER A 2 -12.58 -7.96 -0.96
N ILE A 3 -11.73 -8.61 -0.15
CA ILE A 3 -10.47 -9.25 -0.59
C ILE A 3 -10.70 -10.24 -1.74
N LEU A 4 -11.84 -10.94 -1.73
CA LEU A 4 -12.22 -11.82 -2.83
C LEU A 4 -12.34 -11.07 -4.18
N LYS A 5 -12.92 -9.86 -4.17
CA LYS A 5 -13.06 -9.03 -5.38
C LYS A 5 -11.70 -8.52 -5.86
N LEU A 6 -10.81 -8.19 -4.92
CA LEU A 6 -9.43 -7.83 -5.22
C LEU A 6 -8.68 -9.00 -5.88
N LEU A 7 -8.78 -10.21 -5.32
CA LEU A 7 -8.19 -11.42 -5.91
C LEU A 7 -8.77 -11.73 -7.29
N GLN A 8 -10.07 -11.52 -7.50
CA GLN A 8 -10.70 -11.67 -8.82
C GLN A 8 -10.25 -10.60 -9.83
N GLN A 9 -9.73 -9.46 -9.36
CA GLN A 9 -9.12 -8.44 -10.21
C GLN A 9 -7.62 -8.69 -10.42
N ALA A 10 -7.01 -9.56 -9.60
CA ALA A 10 -5.61 -9.96 -9.74
C ALA A 10 -5.40 -10.63 -11.09
N GLN A 11 -4.49 -10.07 -11.90
CA GLN A 11 -4.13 -10.60 -13.22
C GLN A 11 -5.36 -10.93 -14.09
N ASN A 12 -6.35 -10.02 -14.15
CA ASN A 12 -7.60 -10.23 -14.89
C ASN A 12 -8.42 -11.47 -14.44
N GLY A 13 -8.29 -11.86 -13.17
CA GLY A 13 -8.99 -13.02 -12.59
C GLY A 13 -8.25 -14.34 -12.74
N GLN A 14 -7.03 -14.32 -13.28
CA GLN A 14 -6.23 -15.54 -13.52
C GLN A 14 -5.19 -15.82 -12.42
N GLY A 15 -4.88 -14.85 -11.56
CA GLY A 15 -3.79 -14.98 -10.59
C GLY A 15 -3.99 -16.17 -9.63
N LEU A 16 -5.24 -16.43 -9.24
CA LEU A 16 -5.59 -17.59 -8.40
C LEU A 16 -5.37 -18.92 -9.12
N ASN A 17 -5.71 -19.01 -10.40
CA ASN A 17 -5.56 -20.23 -11.21
C ASN A 17 -4.08 -20.52 -11.47
N GLN A 18 -3.28 -19.48 -11.71
CA GLN A 18 -1.83 -19.63 -11.85
C GLN A 18 -1.19 -20.07 -10.53
N LEU A 19 -1.62 -19.49 -9.41
CA LEU A 19 -1.16 -19.94 -8.09
C LEU A 19 -1.51 -21.41 -7.86
N ALA A 20 -2.74 -21.82 -8.18
CA ALA A 20 -3.19 -23.20 -8.08
C ALA A 20 -2.30 -24.16 -8.87
N ALA A 21 -1.99 -23.80 -10.12
CA ALA A 21 -1.15 -24.60 -11.01
C ALA A 21 0.26 -24.82 -10.44
N GLN A 22 0.85 -23.82 -9.78
CA GLN A 22 2.17 -23.95 -9.13
C GLN A 22 2.19 -24.98 -7.99
N PHE A 23 1.04 -25.23 -7.37
CA PHE A 23 0.87 -26.21 -6.30
C PHE A 23 0.24 -27.53 -6.76
N GLY A 24 -0.06 -27.69 -8.05
CA GLY A 24 -0.78 -28.85 -8.56
C GLY A 24 -2.24 -28.95 -8.06
N LEU A 25 -2.83 -27.82 -7.63
CA LEU A 25 -4.24 -27.76 -7.25
C LEU A 25 -5.13 -27.58 -8.47
N ASP A 26 -6.25 -28.30 -8.50
CA ASP A 26 -7.32 -28.06 -9.45
C ASP A 26 -7.91 -26.66 -9.25
N GLU A 27 -8.34 -26.02 -10.34
CA GLU A 27 -8.94 -24.68 -10.34
C GLU A 27 -10.14 -24.59 -9.40
N ASP A 28 -11.01 -25.61 -9.39
CA ASP A 28 -12.16 -25.68 -8.48
C ASP A 28 -11.75 -25.65 -7.00
N LYS A 29 -10.72 -26.43 -6.63
CA LYS A 29 -10.22 -26.48 -5.25
C LYS A 29 -9.59 -25.14 -4.85
N ALA A 30 -8.82 -24.53 -5.73
CA ALA A 30 -8.23 -23.22 -5.45
C ALA A 30 -9.28 -22.12 -5.28
N ASN A 31 -10.34 -22.12 -6.10
CA ASN A 31 -11.48 -21.22 -5.95
C ASN A 31 -12.22 -21.43 -4.63
N GLN A 32 -12.44 -22.69 -4.23
CA GLN A 32 -13.04 -23.01 -2.93
C GLN A 32 -12.16 -22.57 -1.75
N LEU A 33 -10.85 -22.85 -1.81
CA LEU A 33 -9.89 -22.41 -0.80
C LEU A 33 -9.87 -20.89 -0.70
N ALA A 34 -9.71 -20.15 -1.80
CA ALA A 34 -9.73 -18.69 -1.80
C ALA A 34 -11.06 -18.13 -1.30
N GLY A 35 -12.18 -18.76 -1.68
CA GLY A 35 -13.51 -18.39 -1.21
C GLY A 35 -13.70 -18.49 0.30
N MET A 36 -12.98 -19.40 0.98
CA MET A 36 -13.00 -19.52 2.44
C MET A 36 -11.91 -18.69 3.13
N LEU A 37 -10.70 -18.69 2.57
CA LEU A 37 -9.53 -18.08 3.17
C LEU A 37 -9.55 -16.55 3.02
N ALA A 38 -9.95 -16.01 1.87
CA ALA A 38 -10.02 -14.56 1.65
C ALA A 38 -10.94 -13.83 2.67
N PRO A 39 -12.18 -14.27 2.94
CA PRO A 39 -13.00 -13.61 3.95
C PRO A 39 -12.48 -13.85 5.37
N ALA A 40 -11.83 -14.98 5.66
CA ALA A 40 -11.22 -15.24 6.96
C ALA A 40 -10.05 -14.27 7.22
N ILE A 41 -9.14 -14.12 6.25
CA ILE A 41 -8.04 -13.15 6.27
C ILE A 41 -8.59 -11.74 6.46
N GLY A 42 -9.58 -11.33 5.66
CA GLY A 42 -10.15 -9.98 5.76
C GLY A 42 -10.84 -9.71 7.10
N SER A 43 -11.52 -10.72 7.64
CA SER A 43 -12.16 -10.61 8.96
C SER A 43 -11.12 -10.50 10.07
N ALA A 44 -10.05 -11.30 10.01
CA ALA A 44 -8.95 -11.23 10.97
C ALA A 44 -8.24 -9.87 10.93
N THR A 45 -7.92 -9.37 9.73
CA THR A 45 -7.32 -8.04 9.54
C THR A 45 -8.21 -6.95 10.12
N LYS A 46 -9.52 -6.99 9.84
CA LYS A 46 -10.48 -6.03 10.39
C LYS A 46 -10.55 -6.10 11.91
N GLN A 47 -10.69 -7.29 12.48
CA GLN A 47 -10.73 -7.50 13.93
C GLN A 47 -9.44 -7.02 14.60
N ARG A 48 -8.28 -7.25 13.98
CA ARG A 48 -6.99 -6.76 14.48
C ARG A 48 -6.96 -5.23 14.51
N ALA A 49 -7.37 -4.59 13.42
CA ALA A 49 -7.46 -3.13 13.35
C ALA A 49 -8.42 -2.54 14.41
N GLU A 50 -9.60 -3.14 14.59
CA GLU A 50 -10.60 -2.72 15.58
C GLU A 50 -10.12 -2.88 17.03
N ARG A 51 -9.24 -3.84 17.30
CA ARG A 51 -8.62 -4.08 18.62
C ARG A 51 -7.39 -3.22 18.90
N GLY A 52 -7.16 -2.17 18.12
CA GLY A 52 -6.01 -1.27 18.28
C GLY A 52 -4.73 -1.73 17.59
N GLY A 53 -4.75 -2.86 16.88
CA GLY A 53 -3.63 -3.38 16.08
C GLY A 53 -3.53 -2.77 14.69
N LEU A 54 -4.11 -1.59 14.45
CA LEU A 54 -4.12 -0.96 13.13
C LEU A 54 -2.70 -0.65 12.64
N GLY A 55 -1.77 -0.26 13.52
CA GLY A 55 -0.37 -0.05 13.18
C GLY A 55 0.32 -1.32 12.69
N ASP A 56 0.02 -2.47 13.30
CA ASP A 56 0.55 -3.77 12.87
C ASP A 56 0.05 -4.14 11.48
N VAL A 57 -1.23 -3.93 11.22
CA VAL A 57 -1.86 -4.17 9.92
C VAL A 57 -1.25 -3.28 8.85
N LEU A 58 -1.20 -1.97 9.10
CA LEU A 58 -0.59 -0.99 8.19
C LEU A 58 0.89 -1.31 7.92
N GLY A 59 1.65 -1.64 8.96
CA GLY A 59 3.05 -2.03 8.83
C GLY A 59 3.26 -3.39 8.15
N ALA A 60 2.25 -4.27 8.15
CA ALA A 60 2.29 -5.51 7.37
C ALA A 60 2.01 -5.29 5.88
N LEU A 61 1.20 -4.27 5.55
CA LEU A 61 0.85 -3.90 4.19
C LEU A 61 1.92 -3.05 3.49
N LYS A 62 2.78 -2.38 4.27
CA LYS A 62 3.86 -1.53 3.75
C LYS A 62 4.95 -2.36 3.07
N GLY A 63 5.39 -1.94 1.88
CA GLY A 63 6.64 -2.38 1.26
C GLY A 63 6.55 -2.51 -0.26
N GLU A 64 7.10 -1.56 -1.01
CA GLU A 64 7.04 -1.44 -2.49
C GLU A 64 7.20 -2.73 -3.31
N ASN A 65 7.96 -3.70 -2.81
CA ASN A 65 8.21 -4.96 -3.52
C ASN A 65 7.01 -5.95 -3.49
N GLN A 66 6.01 -5.73 -2.64
CA GLN A 66 4.92 -6.70 -2.44
C GLN A 66 3.87 -6.64 -3.55
N ALA A 67 3.70 -5.48 -4.21
CA ALA A 67 2.78 -5.32 -5.33
C ALA A 67 3.03 -6.32 -6.47
N SER A 68 4.29 -6.72 -6.69
CA SER A 68 4.68 -7.73 -7.68
C SER A 68 4.07 -9.12 -7.41
N MET A 69 3.83 -9.46 -6.14
CA MET A 69 3.27 -10.76 -5.74
C MET A 69 1.79 -10.89 -6.12
N PHE A 70 1.11 -9.77 -6.33
CA PHE A 70 -0.25 -9.77 -6.86
C PHE A 70 -0.29 -9.98 -8.38
N ASP A 71 0.71 -9.45 -9.09
CA ASP A 71 0.81 -9.53 -10.56
C ASP A 71 1.50 -10.81 -11.05
N ASP A 72 2.31 -11.45 -10.21
CA ASP A 72 3.05 -12.66 -10.55
C ASP A 72 2.86 -13.72 -9.45
N ALA A 73 2.14 -14.78 -9.79
CA ALA A 73 1.93 -15.91 -8.89
C ALA A 73 3.27 -16.56 -8.49
N SER A 74 4.27 -16.56 -9.37
CA SER A 74 5.61 -17.09 -9.12
C SER A 74 6.35 -16.31 -8.04
N ALA A 75 6.15 -14.99 -7.98
CA ALA A 75 6.68 -14.17 -6.90
C ALA A 75 6.01 -14.51 -5.55
N ALA A 76 4.71 -14.83 -5.55
CA ALA A 76 3.99 -15.26 -4.35
C ALA A 76 4.41 -16.65 -3.84
N VAL A 77 4.74 -17.61 -4.73
CA VAL A 77 5.28 -18.92 -4.33
C VAL A 77 6.77 -18.94 -4.01
N SER A 78 7.50 -17.88 -4.36
CA SER A 78 8.92 -17.77 -4.01
C SER A 78 9.14 -17.85 -2.49
N ALA A 79 10.35 -18.22 -2.06
CA ALA A 79 10.71 -18.25 -0.64
C ALA A 79 10.43 -16.91 0.05
N GLN A 80 10.64 -15.80 -0.65
CA GLN A 80 10.34 -14.45 -0.15
C GLN A 80 8.84 -14.21 -0.04
N GLY A 81 8.03 -14.59 -1.04
CA GLY A 81 6.58 -14.48 -1.00
C GLY A 81 5.96 -15.30 0.13
N GLN A 82 6.40 -16.54 0.29
CA GLN A 82 6.01 -17.43 1.39
C GLN A 82 6.31 -16.84 2.77
N GLN A 83 7.51 -16.29 2.95
CA GLN A 83 7.90 -15.64 4.20
C GLN A 83 7.07 -14.39 4.49
N GLN A 84 6.83 -13.56 3.48
CA GLN A 84 6.03 -12.34 3.63
C GLN A 84 4.57 -12.66 3.94
N GLY A 85 3.95 -13.57 3.20
CA GLY A 85 2.58 -14.00 3.46
C GLY A 85 2.42 -14.66 4.82
N THR A 86 3.42 -15.42 5.26
CA THR A 86 3.48 -15.96 6.63
C THR A 86 3.50 -14.83 7.67
N ALA A 87 4.40 -13.86 7.52
CA ALA A 87 4.53 -12.74 8.45
C ALA A 87 3.25 -11.89 8.49
N PHE A 88 2.59 -11.70 7.35
CA PHE A 88 1.30 -11.04 7.26
C PHE A 88 0.23 -11.77 8.06
N LEU A 89 0.09 -13.09 7.84
CA LEU A 89 -0.85 -13.94 8.55
C LEU A 89 -0.58 -13.93 10.07
N GLU A 90 0.68 -14.01 10.49
CA GLU A 90 1.06 -13.96 11.90
C GLU A 90 0.67 -12.62 12.55
N LYS A 91 0.84 -11.49 11.84
CA LYS A 91 0.45 -10.17 12.35
C LYS A 91 -1.06 -10.00 12.50
N ILE A 92 -1.85 -10.50 11.55
CA ILE A 92 -3.31 -10.31 11.56
C ILE A 92 -4.05 -11.36 12.40
N LEU A 93 -3.61 -12.62 12.37
CA LEU A 93 -4.19 -13.71 13.16
C LEU A 93 -3.64 -13.74 14.58
N GLY A 94 -2.43 -13.20 14.79
CA GLY A 94 -1.77 -13.09 16.09
C GLY A 94 -0.82 -14.24 16.41
N SER A 95 -0.92 -15.38 15.73
CA SER A 95 0.10 -16.43 15.82
C SER A 95 0.14 -17.32 14.56
N ARG A 96 1.28 -18.00 14.40
CA ARG A 96 1.48 -18.99 13.33
C ARG A 96 0.55 -20.18 13.48
N GLU A 97 0.26 -20.61 14.72
CA GLU A 97 -0.64 -21.75 14.95
C GLU A 97 -2.06 -21.45 14.47
N GLN A 98 -2.53 -20.21 14.59
CA GLN A 98 -3.85 -19.83 14.06
C GLN A 98 -3.87 -19.87 12.52
N ALA A 99 -2.80 -19.45 11.87
CA ALA A 99 -2.66 -19.56 10.43
C ALA A 99 -2.66 -21.03 9.97
N GLN A 100 -1.93 -21.90 10.68
CA GLN A 100 -1.91 -23.34 10.41
C GLN A 100 -3.27 -23.99 10.65
N GLY A 101 -3.95 -23.65 11.75
CA GLY A 101 -5.31 -24.14 12.04
C GLY A 101 -6.30 -23.74 10.95
N LEU A 102 -6.22 -22.51 10.44
CA LEU A 102 -7.04 -22.04 9.33
C LEU A 102 -6.76 -22.84 8.04
N ALA A 103 -5.49 -23.12 7.73
CA ALA A 103 -5.11 -23.96 6.59
C ALA A 103 -5.66 -25.39 6.72
N GLN A 104 -5.54 -26.01 7.90
CA GLN A 104 -6.02 -27.37 8.15
C GLN A 104 -7.54 -27.48 8.06
N GLU A 105 -8.27 -26.50 8.61
CA GLU A 105 -9.73 -26.44 8.48
C GLU A 105 -10.14 -26.26 7.02
N ALA A 106 -9.41 -25.44 6.27
CA ALA A 106 -9.68 -25.23 4.86
C ALA A 106 -9.41 -26.49 4.03
N ALA A 107 -8.28 -27.17 4.28
CA ALA A 107 -7.93 -28.43 3.64
C ALA A 107 -8.99 -29.50 3.85
N THR A 108 -9.44 -29.67 5.11
CA THR A 108 -10.46 -30.65 5.48
C THR A 108 -11.79 -30.38 4.79
N ARG A 109 -12.22 -29.12 4.71
CA ARG A 109 -13.49 -28.76 4.05
C ARG A 109 -13.47 -28.91 2.54
N VAL A 110 -12.35 -28.59 1.89
CA VAL A 110 -12.21 -28.66 0.42
C VAL A 110 -11.80 -30.06 -0.04
N GLY A 111 -11.34 -30.92 0.87
CA GLY A 111 -10.76 -32.22 0.52
C GLY A 111 -9.43 -32.06 -0.24
N ALA A 112 -8.64 -31.04 0.13
CA ALA A 112 -7.30 -30.81 -0.39
C ALA A 112 -6.23 -31.37 0.56
N GLU A 113 -5.03 -31.67 0.04
CA GLU A 113 -3.94 -32.16 0.88
C GLU A 113 -3.49 -31.08 1.88
N PRO A 114 -3.42 -31.38 3.20
CA PRO A 114 -3.06 -30.40 4.23
C PRO A 114 -1.73 -29.70 3.95
N ASN A 115 -0.69 -30.46 3.57
CA ASN A 115 0.63 -29.92 3.27
C ASN A 115 0.62 -28.92 2.09
N ILE A 116 -0.27 -29.13 1.11
CA ILE A 116 -0.42 -28.22 -0.03
C ILE A 116 -1.12 -26.94 0.43
N VAL A 117 -2.20 -27.05 1.22
CA VAL A 117 -2.94 -25.89 1.72
C VAL A 117 -2.10 -25.04 2.68
N GLU A 118 -1.25 -25.67 3.49
CA GLU A 118 -0.32 -24.98 4.39
C GLU A 118 0.72 -24.13 3.65
N GLN A 119 1.09 -24.51 2.41
CA GLN A 119 1.97 -23.72 1.55
C GLN A 119 1.19 -22.74 0.65
N PHE A 120 -0.04 -23.10 0.30
CA PHE A 120 -0.93 -22.28 -0.50
C PHE A 120 -1.40 -21.04 0.28
N LEU A 121 -1.73 -21.20 1.56
CA LEU A 121 -2.26 -20.12 2.40
C LEU A 121 -1.31 -18.91 2.50
N PRO A 122 -0.01 -19.06 2.81
CA PRO A 122 0.92 -17.94 2.82
C PRO A 122 1.09 -17.30 1.43
N ALA A 123 1.16 -18.10 0.36
CA ALA A 123 1.27 -17.53 -0.99
C ALA A 123 0.01 -16.72 -1.37
N LEU A 124 -1.18 -17.24 -1.05
CA LEU A 124 -2.44 -16.51 -1.20
C LEU A 124 -2.45 -15.21 -0.39
N ALA A 125 -1.97 -15.27 0.85
CA ALA A 125 -1.86 -14.10 1.73
C ALA A 125 -0.89 -13.06 1.17
N ALA A 126 0.23 -13.48 0.57
CA ALA A 126 1.18 -12.60 -0.11
C ALA A 126 0.55 -11.91 -1.33
N MET A 127 -0.22 -12.63 -2.14
CA MET A 127 -0.99 -12.03 -3.25
C MET A 127 -1.99 -11.00 -2.72
N VAL A 128 -2.73 -11.34 -1.67
CA VAL A 128 -3.69 -10.43 -1.02
C VAL A 128 -3.00 -9.17 -0.52
N GLN A 129 -1.88 -9.33 0.19
CA GLN A 129 -1.07 -8.22 0.69
C GLN A 129 -0.59 -7.32 -0.45
N GLY A 130 -0.04 -7.88 -1.53
CA GLY A 130 0.39 -7.12 -2.70
C GLY A 130 -0.76 -6.38 -3.40
N GLY A 131 -1.93 -6.99 -3.48
CA GLY A 131 -3.12 -6.36 -4.05
C GLY A 131 -3.64 -5.21 -3.18
N LEU A 132 -3.60 -5.38 -1.86
CA LEU A 132 -3.99 -4.34 -0.91
C LEU A 132 -3.01 -3.16 -0.96
N GLN A 133 -1.71 -3.44 -1.08
CA GLN A 133 -0.70 -2.41 -1.25
C GLN A 133 -0.88 -1.63 -2.56
N LYS A 134 -1.26 -2.29 -3.66
CA LYS A 134 -1.64 -1.58 -4.90
C LYS A 134 -2.81 -0.62 -4.70
N GLN A 135 -3.72 -0.94 -3.79
CA GLN A 135 -4.85 -0.08 -3.46
C GLN A 135 -4.50 1.01 -2.46
N MET A 136 -3.52 0.76 -1.59
CA MET A 136 -3.03 1.68 -0.56
C MET A 136 -1.51 1.82 -0.70
N PRO A 137 -1.03 2.80 -1.51
CA PRO A 137 0.39 3.07 -1.65
C PRO A 137 1.06 3.37 -0.31
N ASP A 138 2.36 3.12 -0.24
CA ASP A 138 3.15 3.30 0.99
C ASP A 138 3.03 4.74 1.54
N ASP A 139 2.94 5.77 0.68
CA ASP A 139 2.70 7.17 1.09
C ASP A 139 1.40 7.34 1.90
N GLN A 140 0.34 6.65 1.49
CA GLN A 140 -0.95 6.72 2.16
C GLN A 140 -0.93 5.95 3.48
N ILE A 141 -0.24 4.81 3.51
CA ILE A 141 0.00 4.03 4.73
C ILE A 141 0.81 4.86 5.72
N ASP A 142 1.86 5.55 5.27
CA ASP A 142 2.72 6.39 6.10
C ASP A 142 1.95 7.60 6.66
N GLY A 143 1.09 8.24 5.85
CA GLY A 143 0.20 9.30 6.33
C GLY A 143 -0.76 8.81 7.42
N MET A 144 -1.33 7.62 7.24
CA MET A 144 -2.27 7.02 8.21
C MET A 144 -1.56 6.53 9.49
N MET A 145 -0.35 5.99 9.35
CA MET A 145 0.48 5.58 10.49
C MET A 145 1.01 6.78 11.27
N GLY A 146 1.35 7.88 10.61
CA GLY A 146 1.69 9.16 11.24
C GLY A 146 0.53 9.75 12.05
N GLN A 147 -0.71 9.55 11.58
CA GLN A 147 -1.92 9.92 12.32
C GLN A 147 -2.18 8.99 13.51
N LEU A 148 -1.84 7.70 13.41
CA LEU A 148 -2.05 6.71 14.47
C LEU A 148 -1.00 6.79 15.58
N GLY A 149 0.27 7.06 15.22
CA GLY A 149 1.39 7.18 16.15
C GLY A 149 1.50 8.53 16.86
N GLY A 150 0.64 9.49 16.53
CA GLY A 150 0.69 10.87 16.98
C GLY A 150 -0.48 11.28 17.86
N GLY A 151 -0.49 10.84 19.12
CA GLY A 151 -1.19 11.57 20.18
C GLY A 151 -0.43 12.86 20.51
N ALA A 152 -0.99 14.01 20.11
CA ALA A 152 -0.49 15.37 20.29
C ALA A 152 0.70 15.80 19.40
N GLN A 153 0.43 16.83 18.58
CA GLN A 153 1.42 17.80 18.09
C GLN A 153 2.31 17.38 16.89
N SER A 154 1.70 17.09 15.74
CA SER A 154 2.25 17.57 14.46
C SER A 154 1.17 17.58 13.38
N SER A 155 0.23 18.50 13.52
CA SER A 155 -0.52 19.02 12.38
C SER A 155 0.39 20.04 11.67
N GLY A 156 1.34 19.55 10.85
CA GLY A 156 2.37 20.39 10.22
C GLY A 156 2.76 19.99 8.79
N GLY A 157 2.06 19.03 8.15
CA GLY A 157 2.40 18.50 6.83
C GLY A 157 1.46 18.85 5.69
N GLY A 158 0.41 19.64 5.94
CA GLY A 158 -0.51 20.13 4.90
C GLY A 158 -0.84 21.59 5.16
N LEU A 159 -0.55 22.47 4.19
CA LEU A 159 -0.80 23.92 4.18
C LEU A 159 -0.04 24.77 5.24
N MET A 160 0.21 24.27 6.45
CA MET A 160 0.94 25.02 7.50
C MET A 160 2.46 24.98 7.36
N GLY A 161 3.02 23.89 6.81
CA GLY A 161 4.45 23.81 6.46
C GLY A 161 4.84 24.74 5.30
N MET A 162 3.91 25.03 4.39
CA MET A 162 4.09 26.04 3.34
C MET A 162 4.05 27.47 3.89
N ILE A 163 3.23 27.75 4.90
CA ILE A 163 3.15 29.07 5.53
C ILE A 163 4.34 29.30 6.47
N GLY A 164 4.87 28.27 7.14
CA GLY A 164 6.08 28.36 7.96
C GLY A 164 7.35 28.66 7.14
N GLY A 165 7.45 28.09 5.93
CA GLY A 165 8.53 28.41 4.99
C GLY A 165 8.42 29.82 4.36
N LEU A 166 7.21 30.37 4.29
CA LEU A 166 6.94 31.69 3.72
C LEU A 166 6.93 32.83 4.76
N LEU A 167 6.66 32.52 6.03
CA LEU A 167 6.54 33.51 7.11
C LEU A 167 7.72 33.50 8.11
N GLY A 168 8.61 32.51 8.02
CA GLY A 168 9.79 32.37 8.90
C GLY A 168 11.11 32.92 8.33
N GLY A 169 11.15 33.38 7.08
CA GLY A 169 12.37 33.83 6.41
C GLY A 169 12.78 35.25 6.77
N LYS A 170 13.24 35.50 8.01
CA LYS A 170 13.84 36.80 8.35
C LYS A 170 14.89 36.73 9.47
N LYS A 171 16.11 36.28 9.14
CA LYS A 171 17.38 36.94 9.54
C LYS A 171 18.64 36.30 8.91
N SER A 172 19.20 37.02 7.95
CA SER A 172 20.63 37.37 7.79
C SER A 172 21.73 36.35 8.10
N GLY A 173 22.54 36.04 7.08
CA GLY A 173 24.00 35.90 7.24
C GLY A 173 24.70 34.79 6.45
N ALA A 174 25.27 35.15 5.31
CA ALA A 174 26.52 34.67 4.70
C ALA A 174 26.70 33.18 4.27
N ASP A 175 27.03 33.06 2.98
CA ASP A 175 27.90 32.10 2.30
C ASP A 175 27.46 30.65 1.98
N ALA A 176 27.88 30.25 0.78
CA ALA A 176 28.01 28.90 0.22
C ALA A 176 26.78 28.18 -0.36
N GLN A 177 26.54 28.46 -1.64
CA GLN A 177 26.65 27.48 -2.75
C GLN A 177 26.09 26.06 -2.55
N GLY A 178 24.95 25.77 -3.19
CA GLY A 178 24.59 24.40 -3.56
C GLY A 178 23.09 24.11 -3.72
N GLY A 179 22.57 24.21 -4.94
CA GLY A 179 21.51 23.31 -5.44
C GLY A 179 20.06 23.57 -5.04
N GLY A 180 19.65 24.81 -4.79
CA GLY A 180 18.25 25.17 -4.59
C GLY A 180 17.52 25.43 -5.92
N PHE A 181 16.27 24.96 -6.02
CA PHE A 181 15.34 25.25 -7.11
C PHE A 181 15.40 26.75 -7.44
N ASP A 182 15.89 27.06 -8.64
CA ASP A 182 16.31 28.41 -9.00
C ASP A 182 15.08 29.32 -9.17
N LEU A 183 14.78 30.09 -8.13
CA LEU A 183 13.74 31.12 -8.18
C LEU A 183 14.10 32.25 -9.16
N SER A 184 15.35 32.36 -9.58
CA SER A 184 15.77 33.22 -10.71
C SER A 184 15.39 32.61 -12.05
N ALA A 185 15.32 31.28 -12.18
CA ALA A 185 14.78 30.62 -13.38
C ALA A 185 13.25 30.75 -13.49
N LEU A 186 12.54 30.80 -12.36
CA LEU A 186 11.11 31.17 -12.34
C LEU A 186 10.89 32.68 -12.55
N ASN A 187 11.77 33.54 -12.03
CA ASN A 187 11.76 34.98 -12.31
C ASN A 187 12.03 35.27 -13.80
N ASN A 188 12.92 34.51 -14.44
CA ASN A 188 13.20 34.61 -15.88
C ASN A 188 12.10 34.01 -16.77
N LEU A 189 11.22 33.16 -16.22
CA LEU A 189 10.05 32.65 -16.94
C LEU A 189 8.84 33.57 -16.79
N LEU A 190 8.77 34.32 -15.67
CA LEU A 190 7.75 35.33 -15.42
C LEU A 190 8.08 36.68 -16.11
N ASP A 191 9.34 36.90 -16.45
CA ASP A 191 9.88 38.08 -17.15
C ASP A 191 10.23 37.77 -18.62
N ALA A 192 9.42 36.91 -19.26
CA ALA A 192 9.70 36.40 -20.60
C ALA A 192 9.41 37.40 -21.75
N ASP A 193 8.80 38.56 -21.47
CA ASP A 193 8.65 39.68 -22.41
C ASP A 193 9.37 40.98 -21.98
N GLY A 194 9.91 41.03 -20.75
CA GLY A 194 10.88 42.04 -20.32
C GLY A 194 10.33 43.46 -20.14
N ASP A 195 9.05 43.64 -19.77
CA ASP A 195 8.43 44.98 -19.69
C ASP A 195 8.13 45.49 -18.26
N GLY A 196 8.16 44.60 -17.27
CA GLY A 196 8.01 44.94 -15.85
C GLY A 196 6.68 45.57 -15.44
N SER A 197 5.57 45.40 -16.18
CA SER A 197 4.31 46.13 -15.93
C SER A 197 3.04 45.31 -16.08
N ALA A 198 2.81 44.32 -15.21
CA ALA A 198 1.56 43.54 -15.13
C ALA A 198 0.27 44.36 -14.88
N MET A 199 0.40 45.67 -14.60
CA MET A 199 -0.73 46.58 -14.34
C MET A 199 -1.31 47.18 -15.63
N ASP A 200 -0.55 47.25 -16.73
CA ASP A 200 -0.98 47.94 -17.97
C ASP A 200 -1.91 47.04 -18.81
N ASP A 201 -1.65 45.73 -18.86
CA ASP A 201 -2.45 44.76 -19.61
C ASP A 201 -3.87 44.56 -19.07
N ILE A 202 -4.06 44.74 -17.77
CA ILE A 202 -5.38 44.59 -17.12
C ILE A 202 -6.27 45.80 -17.42
N LEU A 203 -5.67 46.99 -17.56
CA LEU A 203 -6.38 48.23 -17.91
C LEU A 203 -6.67 48.32 -19.41
N GLY A 204 -5.81 47.78 -20.27
CA GLY A 204 -6.01 47.74 -21.71
C GLY A 204 -7.16 46.84 -22.18
N LYS A 205 -7.43 45.73 -21.49
CA LYS A 205 -8.53 44.80 -21.83
C LYS A 205 -9.94 45.29 -21.49
N PHE A 206 -10.07 46.36 -20.68
CA PHE A 206 -11.37 46.86 -20.24
C PHE A 206 -11.88 48.07 -21.05
N MET A 207 -11.08 48.59 -21.98
CA MET A 207 -11.41 49.80 -22.76
C MET A 207 -11.39 49.59 -24.29
N ARG A 208 -11.49 48.34 -24.75
CA ARG A 208 -11.65 48.03 -26.17
C ARG A 208 -12.79 47.06 -26.44
#